data_AF-A0A536SJN4-F1
#
_entry.id   AF-A0A536SJN4-F1
#
_cell.length_a   1.000
_cell.length_b   1.000
_cell.length_c   1.000
_cell.angle_alpha   90.00
_cell.angle_beta   90.00
_cell.angle_gamma   90.00
#
_symmetry.space_group_name_H-M   'P 1'
#
loop_
_entity.id
_entity.type
_entity.pdbx_description
1 polymer ?
#
loop_
_entity_poly.entity_id
_entity_poly.type
_entity_poly.pdbx_seq_one_letter_code
_entity_poly.pdbx_strand_id
1 'polypeptide(L)'
;MTALLLGIASPAAAQSLDYEFFKARVEPIFLEKRPGHVRCYVCHADRSNNSFRLEKIASGDKFWTEEQSRRNFEVVSRLVVPGDPGKSLLLLQPLAPEAGGNAFHTGGRQFASKNDPEWKILARWVNRQAARPGK
;
A
#
# COMPACT_ATOMS: atom_id res chain seq x y z
N MET A 1 -34.74 1.97 16.24
CA MET A 1 -33.74 2.93 15.76
C MET A 1 -32.37 2.29 15.89
N THR A 2 -31.88 1.66 14.84
CA THR A 2 -30.59 0.96 14.84
C THR A 2 -29.52 1.97 14.40
N ALA A 3 -28.68 2.40 15.34
CA ALA A 3 -27.57 3.30 15.04
C ALA A 3 -26.49 2.52 14.27
N LEU A 4 -26.27 2.90 13.01
CA LEU A 4 -25.18 2.40 12.19
C LEU A 4 -23.89 3.11 12.63
N LEU A 5 -23.01 2.40 13.34
CA LEU A 5 -21.68 2.89 13.68
C LEU A 5 -20.85 2.97 12.38
N LEU A 6 -20.69 4.18 11.83
CA LEU A 6 -19.65 4.44 10.84
C LEU A 6 -18.29 4.23 11.50
N GLY A 7 -17.59 3.17 11.10
CA GLY A 7 -16.20 2.93 11.46
C GLY A 7 -15.29 3.98 10.83
N ILE A 8 -15.04 5.06 11.57
CA ILE A 8 -13.94 5.98 11.30
C ILE A 8 -12.63 5.23 11.50
N ALA A 9 -11.89 5.00 10.42
CA ALA A 9 -10.53 4.47 10.49
C ALA A 9 -9.70 5.39 11.40
N SER A 10 -9.16 4.83 12.49
CA SER A 10 -8.49 5.61 13.52
C SER A 10 -7.17 6.22 13.00
N PRO A 11 -6.86 7.49 13.31
CA PRO A 11 -5.56 8.11 13.00
C PRO A 11 -4.36 7.38 13.65
N ALA A 12 -4.61 6.49 14.61
CA ALA A 12 -3.63 5.62 15.25
C ALA A 12 -2.92 4.64 14.30
N ALA A 13 -3.54 4.22 13.19
CA ALA A 13 -2.94 3.26 12.28
C ALA A 13 -1.70 3.83 11.57
N ALA A 14 -1.79 5.07 11.06
CA ALA A 14 -0.66 5.77 10.46
C ALA A 14 0.44 6.10 11.49
N GLN A 15 0.07 6.35 12.75
CA GLN A 15 1.01 6.57 13.85
C GLN A 15 1.77 5.29 14.25
N SER A 16 1.28 4.12 13.83
CA SER A 16 1.87 2.82 14.16
C SER A 16 2.73 2.22 13.05
N LEU A 17 2.74 2.76 11.84
CA LEU A 17 3.49 2.19 10.70
C LEU A 17 4.82 2.93 10.50
N ASP A 18 5.86 2.19 10.11
CA ASP A 18 7.20 2.79 9.92
C ASP A 18 7.30 3.52 8.58
N TYR A 19 7.37 4.85 8.63
CA TYR A 19 7.50 5.71 7.46
C TYR A 19 8.83 5.53 6.72
N GLU A 20 9.95 5.41 7.43
CA GLU A 20 11.26 5.25 6.80
C GLU A 20 11.35 3.93 6.04
N PHE A 21 10.78 2.87 6.61
CA PHE A 21 10.65 1.59 5.92
C PHE A 21 9.71 1.70 4.72
N PHE A 22 8.59 2.42 4.86
CA PHE A 22 7.67 2.65 3.75
C PHE A 22 8.39 3.32 2.57
N LYS A 23 9.01 4.48 2.80
CA LYS A 23 9.68 5.25 1.75
C LYS A 23 10.84 4.47 1.14
N ALA A 24 11.64 3.78 1.95
CA ALA A 24 12.83 3.08 1.46
C ALA A 24 12.53 1.74 0.77
N ARG A 25 11.44 1.05 1.13
CA ARG A 25 11.20 -0.35 0.72
C ARG A 25 9.84 -0.61 0.10
N VAL A 26 8.79 0.06 0.56
CA VAL A 26 7.41 -0.15 0.06
C VAL A 26 7.12 0.74 -1.14
N GLU A 27 7.35 2.03 -1.02
CA GLU A 27 7.00 3.01 -2.05
C GLU A 27 7.67 2.74 -3.42
N PRO A 28 8.94 2.29 -3.50
CA PRO A 28 9.55 1.90 -4.77
C PRO A 28 8.81 0.79 -5.52
N ILE A 29 8.12 -0.11 -4.82
CA ILE A 29 7.34 -1.21 -5.42
C ILE A 29 6.26 -0.66 -6.36
N PHE A 30 5.73 0.53 -6.06
CA PHE A 30 4.67 1.13 -6.88
C PHE A 30 5.16 1.63 -8.25
N LEU A 31 6.47 1.79 -8.41
CA LEU A 31 7.15 2.21 -9.64
C LEU A 31 7.88 1.06 -10.35
N GLU A 32 8.00 -0.10 -9.70
CA GLU A 32 8.73 -1.24 -10.24
C GLU A 32 8.02 -1.80 -11.48
N LYS A 33 8.79 -2.05 -12.56
CA LYS A 33 8.24 -2.61 -13.80
C LYS A 33 8.58 -4.09 -13.86
N ARG A 34 7.55 -4.92 -13.65
CA ARG A 34 7.68 -6.37 -13.73
C ARG A 34 7.32 -6.90 -15.12
N PRO A 35 7.99 -7.96 -15.60
CA PRO A 35 7.58 -8.63 -16.83
C PRO A 35 6.11 -9.03 -16.78
N GLY A 36 5.33 -8.63 -17.79
CA GLY A 36 3.90 -8.96 -17.88
C GLY A 36 2.97 -8.11 -17.02
N HIS A 37 3.46 -7.12 -16.27
CA HIS A 37 2.63 -6.28 -15.39
C HIS A 37 2.72 -4.79 -15.70
N VAL A 38 1.59 -4.11 -15.60
CA VAL A 38 1.53 -2.65 -15.53
C VAL A 38 1.93 -2.22 -14.13
N ARG A 39 2.80 -1.20 -14.02
CA ARG A 39 3.19 -0.61 -12.73
C ARG A 39 1.98 -0.07 -11.97
N CYS A 40 1.95 -0.21 -10.65
CA CYS A 40 0.86 0.32 -9.82
C CYS A 40 0.59 1.80 -10.12
N TYR A 41 1.64 2.60 -10.20
CA TYR A 41 1.57 4.05 -10.45
C TYR A 41 0.76 4.45 -11.69
N VAL A 42 0.82 3.66 -12.77
CA VAL A 42 0.14 3.98 -14.04
C VAL A 42 -1.39 4.07 -13.85
N CYS A 43 -1.95 3.24 -12.98
CA CYS A 43 -3.38 3.22 -12.69
C CYS A 43 -3.73 4.00 -11.42
N HIS A 44 -2.82 4.10 -10.46
CA HIS A 44 -3.10 4.64 -9.14
C HIS A 44 -2.65 6.11 -8.93
N ALA A 45 -2.11 6.79 -9.93
CA ALA A 45 -1.78 8.21 -9.87
C ALA A 45 -2.96 9.11 -10.36
N ASP A 46 -2.72 9.99 -11.33
CA ASP A 46 -3.65 11.02 -11.82
C ASP A 46 -5.05 10.54 -12.21
N ARG A 47 -5.18 9.28 -12.67
CA ARG A 47 -6.47 8.70 -13.11
C ARG A 47 -7.12 7.79 -12.07
N SER A 48 -6.59 7.74 -10.85
CA SER A 48 -7.13 6.85 -9.82
C SER A 48 -8.53 7.31 -9.40
N ASN A 49 -9.48 6.38 -9.44
CA ASN A 49 -10.85 6.55 -8.97
C ASN A 49 -11.16 5.70 -7.73
N ASN A 50 -10.11 5.17 -7.07
CA ASN A 50 -10.23 4.31 -5.89
C ASN A 50 -9.40 4.85 -4.72
N SER A 51 -9.50 4.19 -3.57
CA SER A 51 -8.82 4.61 -2.33
C SER A 51 -7.29 4.55 -2.40
N PHE A 52 -6.71 3.82 -3.34
CA PHE A 52 -5.27 3.81 -3.59
C PHE A 52 -4.91 4.88 -4.61
N ARG A 53 -4.66 6.11 -4.12
CA ARG A 53 -4.34 7.28 -4.92
C ARG A 53 -2.97 7.85 -4.54
N LEU A 54 -2.00 7.59 -5.40
CA LEU A 54 -0.63 8.09 -5.28
C LEU A 54 -0.53 9.52 -5.83
N GLU A 55 0.37 10.29 -5.23
CA GLU A 55 0.75 11.61 -5.70
C GLU A 55 1.35 11.55 -7.11
N LYS A 56 1.20 12.63 -7.86
CA LYS A 56 1.81 12.76 -9.19
C LYS A 56 3.30 13.05 -9.07
N ILE A 57 4.14 12.23 -9.70
CA ILE A 57 5.55 12.53 -9.91
C ILE A 57 5.68 13.62 -10.99
N ALA A 58 6.44 14.68 -10.71
CA ALA A 58 6.62 15.77 -11.65
C ALA A 58 7.33 15.29 -12.93
N SER A 59 7.10 15.99 -14.04
CA SER A 59 7.71 15.61 -15.31
C SER A 59 9.24 15.67 -15.23
N GLY A 60 9.90 14.55 -15.52
CA GLY A 60 11.36 14.43 -15.46
C GLY A 60 11.90 13.82 -14.17
N ASP A 61 11.10 13.79 -13.10
CA ASP A 61 11.48 13.15 -11.85
C ASP A 61 11.34 11.63 -11.93
N LYS A 62 12.21 10.93 -11.20
CA LYS A 62 12.20 9.47 -11.11
C LYS A 62 11.46 8.95 -9.87
N PHE A 63 11.16 9.83 -8.91
CA PHE A 63 10.58 9.49 -7.62
C PHE A 63 9.82 10.68 -7.03
N TRP A 64 9.06 10.43 -5.96
CA TRP A 64 8.34 11.45 -5.20
C TRP A 64 9.27 12.31 -4.34
N THR A 65 8.88 13.57 -4.09
CA THR A 65 9.51 14.40 -3.04
C THR A 65 9.20 13.85 -1.65
N GLU A 66 9.88 14.35 -0.60
CA GLU A 66 9.57 13.97 0.80
C GLU A 66 8.10 14.24 1.14
N GLU A 67 7.59 15.42 0.78
CA GLU A 67 6.22 15.83 1.08
C GLU A 67 5.20 14.95 0.34
N GLN A 68 5.50 14.58 -0.91
CA GLN A 68 4.67 13.64 -1.67
C GLN A 68 4.71 12.23 -1.06
N SER A 69 5.89 11.78 -0.63
CA SER A 69 6.07 10.47 0.01
C SER A 69 5.30 10.38 1.33
N ARG A 70 5.22 11.48 2.11
CA ARG A 70 4.39 11.58 3.32
C ARG A 70 2.89 11.45 3.00
N ARG A 71 2.42 12.12 1.95
CA ARG A 71 1.02 12.00 1.51
C ARG A 71 0.70 10.59 0.99
N ASN A 72 1.60 9.99 0.23
CA ASN A 72 1.48 8.58 -0.18
C ASN A 72 1.41 7.65 1.03
N PHE A 73 2.26 7.85 2.03
CA PHE A 73 2.23 7.07 3.26
C PHE A 73 0.88 7.16 3.98
N GLU A 74 0.28 8.35 4.09
CA GLU A 74 -1.05 8.52 4.70
C GLU A 74 -2.13 7.76 3.94
N VAL A 75 -2.13 7.85 2.61
CA VAL A 75 -3.09 7.13 1.76
C VAL A 75 -2.91 5.62 1.91
N VAL A 76 -1.69 5.12 1.76
CA VAL A 76 -1.39 3.69 1.78
C VAL A 76 -1.62 3.08 3.16
N SER A 77 -1.36 3.83 4.23
CA SER A 77 -1.64 3.38 5.61
C SER A 77 -3.11 3.09 5.88
N ARG A 78 -4.03 3.74 5.15
CA ARG A 78 -5.48 3.47 5.27
C ARG A 78 -5.91 2.18 4.58
N LEU A 79 -5.04 1.58 3.76
CA LEU A 79 -5.31 0.36 3.01
C LEU A 79 -4.80 -0.90 3.71
N VAL A 80 -4.23 -0.74 4.92
CA VAL A 80 -3.65 -1.84 5.69
C VAL A 80 -4.24 -1.90 7.09
N VAL A 81 -4.25 -3.11 7.64
CA VAL A 81 -4.54 -3.39 9.04
C VAL A 81 -3.19 -3.72 9.69
N PRO A 82 -2.59 -2.82 10.49
CA PRO A 82 -1.31 -3.08 11.14
C PRO A 82 -1.32 -4.39 11.92
N GLY A 83 -0.31 -5.23 11.69
CA GLY A 83 -0.21 -6.58 12.27
C GLY A 83 -1.00 -7.68 11.55
N ASP A 84 -1.81 -7.36 10.54
CA ASP A 84 -2.64 -8.34 9.82
C ASP A 84 -2.59 -8.15 8.29
N PRO A 85 -1.55 -8.68 7.61
CA PRO A 85 -1.44 -8.62 6.16
C PRO A 85 -2.59 -9.35 5.45
N GLY A 86 -3.21 -10.34 6.12
CA GLY A 86 -4.33 -11.12 5.59
C GLY A 86 -5.66 -10.37 5.56
N LYS A 87 -5.76 -9.19 6.21
CA LYS A 87 -6.91 -8.29 6.15
C LYS A 87 -6.60 -6.95 5.48
N SER A 88 -5.40 -6.80 4.94
CA SER A 88 -4.90 -5.56 4.35
C SER A 88 -5.18 -5.52 2.84
N LEU A 89 -6.05 -4.61 2.38
CA LEU A 89 -6.41 -4.49 0.97
C LEU A 89 -5.22 -4.24 0.05
N LEU A 90 -4.20 -3.51 0.53
CA LEU A 90 -2.95 -3.29 -0.21
C LEU A 90 -2.27 -4.62 -0.62
N LEU A 91 -2.44 -5.69 0.17
CA LEU A 91 -1.84 -6.99 -0.08
C LEU A 91 -2.81 -7.97 -0.75
N LEU A 92 -4.10 -7.88 -0.45
CA LEU A 92 -5.11 -8.80 -0.98
C LEU A 92 -5.51 -8.49 -2.42
N GLN A 93 -5.68 -7.21 -2.75
CA GLN A 93 -6.15 -6.81 -4.08
C GLN A 93 -5.20 -7.20 -5.21
N PRO A 94 -3.87 -7.00 -5.09
CA PRO A 94 -2.94 -7.37 -6.16
C PRO A 94 -2.49 -8.83 -6.15
N LEU A 95 -2.84 -9.62 -5.12
CA LEU A 95 -2.44 -11.02 -4.99
C LEU A 95 -3.35 -11.94 -5.84
N ALA A 96 -2.76 -12.99 -6.40
CA ALA A 96 -3.52 -14.01 -7.12
C ALA A 96 -4.58 -14.67 -6.20
N PRO A 97 -5.83 -14.89 -6.67
CA PRO A 97 -6.87 -15.59 -5.93
C PRO A 97 -6.45 -16.96 -5.40
N GLU A 98 -5.63 -17.70 -6.16
CA GLU A 98 -5.12 -19.02 -5.79
C GLU A 98 -4.18 -18.95 -4.57
N ALA A 99 -3.62 -17.77 -4.29
CA ALA A 99 -2.83 -17.49 -3.08
C ALA A 99 -3.64 -16.79 -1.97
N GLY A 100 -4.96 -16.67 -2.13
CA GLY A 100 -5.87 -16.01 -1.19
C GLY A 100 -6.05 -14.51 -1.41
N GLY A 101 -5.79 -14.02 -2.63
CA GLY A 101 -6.11 -12.65 -3.03
C GLY A 101 -7.55 -12.45 -3.51
N ASN A 102 -7.89 -11.22 -3.89
CA ASN A 102 -9.23 -10.89 -4.37
C ASN A 102 -9.43 -11.29 -5.83
N ALA A 103 -10.69 -11.62 -6.19
CA ALA A 103 -11.04 -12.18 -7.50
C ALA A 103 -10.71 -11.28 -8.70
N PHE A 104 -10.74 -9.96 -8.53
CA PHE A 104 -10.60 -9.00 -9.62
C PHE A 104 -9.66 -7.84 -9.27
N HIS A 105 -8.76 -7.48 -10.19
CA HIS A 105 -7.96 -6.26 -10.11
C HIS A 105 -7.65 -5.81 -11.54
N THR A 106 -8.05 -4.58 -11.91
CA THR A 106 -7.93 -4.07 -13.30
C THR A 106 -6.49 -4.06 -13.79
N GLY A 107 -5.52 -3.81 -12.92
CA GLY A 107 -4.09 -3.89 -13.23
C GLY A 107 -3.53 -5.31 -13.33
N GLY A 108 -4.37 -6.34 -13.23
CA GLY A 108 -3.98 -7.75 -13.17
C GLY A 108 -3.43 -8.18 -11.80
N ARG A 109 -3.15 -9.47 -11.66
CA ARG A 109 -2.55 -10.06 -10.46
C ARG A 109 -1.07 -9.68 -10.44
N GLN A 110 -0.65 -8.77 -9.57
CA GLN A 110 0.73 -8.29 -9.51
C GLN A 110 1.64 -9.26 -8.75
N PHE A 111 1.07 -10.09 -7.86
CA PHE A 111 1.80 -11.09 -7.09
C PHE A 111 1.19 -12.47 -7.30
N ALA A 112 1.98 -13.43 -7.77
CA ALA A 112 1.51 -14.80 -7.97
C ALA A 112 1.31 -15.55 -6.63
N SER A 113 2.08 -15.21 -5.59
CA SER A 113 1.99 -15.86 -4.29
C SER A 113 2.51 -14.97 -3.16
N LYS A 114 2.21 -15.37 -1.91
CA LYS A 114 2.79 -14.76 -0.69
C LYS A 114 4.30 -15.02 -0.54
N ASN A 115 4.88 -15.86 -1.40
CA ASN A 115 6.32 -16.11 -1.44
C ASN A 115 7.09 -15.09 -2.27
N ASP A 116 6.39 -14.27 -3.05
CA ASP A 116 6.97 -13.18 -3.82
C ASP A 116 7.78 -12.23 -2.93
N PRO A 117 9.01 -11.86 -3.33
CA PRO A 117 9.90 -11.06 -2.49
C PRO A 117 9.33 -9.67 -2.20
N GLU A 118 8.64 -9.04 -3.14
CA GLU A 118 8.05 -7.72 -2.97
C GLU A 118 6.76 -7.79 -2.17
N TRP A 119 5.96 -8.85 -2.33
CA TRP A 119 4.82 -9.10 -1.43
C TRP A 119 5.27 -9.24 0.03
N LYS A 120 6.40 -9.93 0.26
CA LYS A 120 7.00 -10.07 1.60
C LYS A 120 7.48 -8.74 2.17
N ILE A 121 7.91 -7.80 1.33
CA ILE A 121 8.27 -6.44 1.79
C ILE A 121 7.02 -5.71 2.28
N LEU A 122 5.91 -5.75 1.52
CA LEU A 122 4.63 -5.17 1.95
C LEU A 122 4.16 -5.80 3.28
N ALA A 123 4.20 -7.14 3.38
CA ALA A 123 3.79 -7.85 4.58
C ALA A 123 4.67 -7.52 5.79
N ARG A 124 5.98 -7.35 5.58
CA ARG A 124 6.89 -6.92 6.64
C ARG A 124 6.56 -5.52 7.14
N TRP A 125 6.24 -4.59 6.25
CA TRP A 125 5.84 -3.25 6.64
C TRP A 125 4.54 -3.27 7.46
N VAL A 126 3.53 -4.01 7.02
CA VAL A 126 2.26 -4.15 7.76
C VAL A 126 2.45 -4.79 9.12
N ASN A 127 3.34 -5.78 9.25
CA ASN A 127 3.62 -6.43 10.53
C ASN A 127 4.52 -5.62 11.46
N ARG A 128 5.19 -4.59 10.97
CA ARG A 128 6.12 -3.79 11.76
C ARG A 128 5.40 -2.61 12.38
N GLN A 129 5.55 -2.46 13.69
CA GLN A 129 5.18 -1.21 14.36
C GLN A 129 6.32 -0.19 14.20
N ALA A 130 5.97 1.08 14.05
CA ALA A 130 6.87 2.21 14.19
C ALA A 130 7.56 2.11 15.55
N ALA A 131 8.85 2.44 15.60
CA ALA A 131 9.56 2.51 16.86
C ALA A 131 8.80 3.47 17.79
N ARG A 132 8.44 3.01 18.99
CA ARG A 132 7.88 3.92 19.99
C ARG A 132 8.90 5.02 20.27
N PRO A 133 8.51 6.31 20.35
CA PRO A 133 9.39 7.33 20.90
C PRO A 133 9.84 6.85 22.28
N GLY A 134 11.15 6.85 22.52
CA GLY A 134 11.71 6.50 23.83
C GLY A 134 11.08 7.37 24.91
N LYS A 135 10.77 6.75 26.05
CA LYS A 135 10.38 7.48 27.27
C LYS A 135 11.47 8.44 27.71
#